data_AF-A0A5C7ILW0-F1
#
_entry.id   AF-A0A5C7ILW0-F1
#
_cell.length_a   1.000
_cell.length_b   1.000
_cell.length_c   1.000
_cell.angle_alpha   90.00
_cell.angle_beta   90.00
_cell.angle_gamma   90.00
#
_symmetry.space_group_name_H-M   'P 1'
#
loop_
_entity.id
_entity.type
_entity.pdbx_description
1 polymer ?
#
loop_
_entity_poly.entity_id
_entity_poly.type
_entity_poly.pdbx_seq_one_letter_code
_entity_poly.pdbx_strand_id
1 'polypeptide(L)'
;MSAVELTGLYENLSLAEENGAVLEASEEVQQEGAVDVDRSLVGRVLSGKRVNREAFKTLSLIVLEKPVGSRDVSKLGFNRAEFWVQIHDIPIMCMNRRMARWLAEQICVVVEIPSDSRECWGKFIRVKVHIDISKLLKRWLRLKLGKEDDIVVIGLKYERLSDFCFACGQIGHMVKECLDEEAKK
;
A
#
# COMPACT_ATOMS: atom_id res chain seq x y z
N MET A 1 7.70 -37.23 24.35
CA MET A 1 6.91 -36.18 25.00
C MET A 1 5.65 -35.95 24.16
N SER A 2 4.49 -36.35 24.67
CA SER A 2 3.21 -36.23 23.98
C SER A 2 2.60 -34.84 24.21
N ALA A 3 1.72 -34.39 23.32
CA ALA A 3 0.98 -33.13 23.51
C ALA A 3 0.20 -33.10 24.84
N VAL A 4 -0.21 -34.27 25.35
CA VAL A 4 -0.92 -34.43 26.63
C VAL A 4 0.00 -34.14 27.82
N GLU A 5 1.27 -34.55 27.74
CA GLU A 5 2.27 -34.24 28.77
C GLU A 5 2.63 -32.75 28.79
N LEU A 6 2.63 -32.08 27.62
CA LEU A 6 2.79 -30.63 27.55
C LEU A 6 1.59 -29.92 28.18
N THR A 7 0.36 -30.31 27.85
CA THR A 7 -0.86 -29.68 28.40
C THR A 7 -0.91 -29.78 29.93
N GLY A 8 -0.56 -30.94 30.50
CA GLY A 8 -0.50 -31.11 31.97
C GLY A 8 0.60 -30.29 32.65
N LEU A 9 1.70 -29.96 31.94
CA LEU A 9 2.72 -29.02 32.45
C LEU A 9 2.22 -27.57 32.44
N TYR A 10 1.41 -27.20 31.44
CA TYR A 10 0.80 -25.86 31.36
C TYR A 10 -0.40 -25.67 32.30
N GLU A 11 -1.09 -26.74 32.70
CA GLU A 11 -2.18 -26.68 33.70
C GLU A 11 -1.69 -26.24 35.09
N ASN A 12 -0.41 -26.45 35.41
CA ASN A 12 0.21 -25.94 36.64
C ASN A 12 0.66 -24.48 36.54
N LEU A 13 0.68 -23.89 35.33
CA LEU A 13 0.84 -22.44 35.13
C LEU A 13 -0.51 -21.76 35.35
N SER A 14 -1.01 -21.86 36.58
CA SER A 14 -2.23 -21.20 37.01
C SER A 14 -2.01 -19.69 37.01
N LEU A 15 -2.67 -18.96 36.10
CA LEU A 15 -2.81 -17.50 36.12
C LEU A 15 -3.71 -17.00 37.28
N ALA A 16 -3.86 -17.78 38.35
CA ALA A 16 -4.50 -17.34 39.59
C ALA A 16 -3.55 -16.56 40.51
N GLU A 17 -2.29 -16.37 40.11
CA GLU A 17 -1.43 -15.35 40.73
C GLU A 17 -2.07 -13.99 40.45
N GLU A 18 -2.51 -13.33 41.52
CA GLU A 18 -3.02 -11.97 41.53
C GLU A 18 -2.22 -11.12 40.56
N ASN A 19 -2.91 -10.35 39.69
CA ASN A 19 -2.28 -9.39 38.78
C ASN A 19 -1.10 -8.70 39.49
N GLY A 20 0.13 -9.17 39.22
CA GLY A 20 1.30 -8.78 39.98
C GLY A 20 1.49 -7.27 39.90
N ALA A 21 2.18 -6.70 40.88
CA ALA A 21 2.51 -5.28 40.92
C ALA A 21 2.93 -4.78 39.52
N VAL A 22 2.31 -3.69 39.06
CA VAL A 22 2.64 -3.10 37.76
C VAL A 22 4.11 -2.72 37.77
N LEU A 23 4.90 -3.42 36.97
CA LEU A 23 6.32 -3.12 36.80
C LEU A 23 6.44 -1.92 35.85
N GLU A 24 6.86 -0.78 36.39
CA GLU A 24 7.15 0.41 35.60
C GLU A 24 8.59 0.35 35.09
N ALA A 25 8.76 0.35 33.77
CA ALA A 25 10.08 0.52 33.16
C ALA A 25 10.56 1.96 33.34
N SER A 26 11.85 2.17 33.60
CA SER A 26 12.42 3.51 33.75
C SER A 26 12.27 4.34 32.47
N GLU A 27 12.18 5.67 32.63
CA GLU A 27 12.04 6.60 31.50
C GLU A 27 13.20 6.47 30.50
N GLU A 28 14.42 6.20 30.97
CA GLU A 28 15.60 5.99 30.13
C GLU A 28 15.43 4.79 29.17
N VAL A 29 14.91 3.66 29.67
CA VAL A 29 14.65 2.45 28.87
C VAL A 29 13.53 2.70 27.86
N GLN A 30 12.50 3.45 28.24
CA GLN A 30 11.41 3.82 27.33
C GLN A 30 11.89 4.79 26.23
N GLN A 31 12.78 5.72 26.57
CA GLN A 31 13.36 6.69 25.64
C GLN A 31 14.26 6.01 24.60
N GLU A 32 15.10 5.05 25.03
CA GLU A 32 15.94 4.24 24.14
C GLU A 32 15.08 3.46 23.13
N GLY A 33 14.04 2.77 23.60
CA GLY A 33 13.10 2.06 22.73
C GLY A 33 12.38 2.99 21.73
N ALA A 34 12.05 4.22 22.14
CA ALA A 34 11.42 5.20 21.24
C ALA A 34 12.36 5.66 20.11
N VAL A 35 13.66 5.81 20.39
CA VAL A 35 14.67 6.20 19.39
C VAL A 35 14.86 5.09 18.35
N ASP A 36 14.91 3.83 18.78
CA ASP A 36 15.06 2.68 17.88
C ASP A 36 13.85 2.51 16.95
N VAL A 37 12.65 2.72 17.48
CA VAL A 37 11.40 2.65 16.72
C VAL A 37 11.33 3.76 15.66
N ASP A 38 11.81 4.98 15.95
CA ASP A 38 11.80 6.09 15.00
C ASP A 38 12.64 5.83 13.72
N ARG A 39 13.64 4.95 13.82
CA ARG A 39 14.51 4.53 12.71
C ARG A 39 14.05 3.25 12.01
N SER A 40 12.92 2.69 12.43
CA SER A 40 12.42 1.41 11.95
C SER A 40 11.30 1.57 10.92
N LEU A 41 11.15 0.58 10.05
CA LEU A 41 9.98 0.38 9.20
C LEU A 41 9.44 -1.01 9.46
N VAL A 42 8.13 -1.11 9.67
CA VAL A 42 7.46 -2.40 9.77
C VAL A 42 6.85 -2.72 8.41
N GLY A 43 7.06 -3.94 7.94
CA GLY A 43 6.57 -4.40 6.65
C GLY A 43 5.46 -5.44 6.79
N ARG A 44 4.37 -5.27 6.05
CA ARG A 44 3.36 -6.31 5.82
C ARG A 44 3.43 -6.80 4.39
N VAL A 45 3.57 -8.11 4.23
CA VAL A 45 3.59 -8.76 2.93
C VAL A 45 2.16 -9.10 2.54
N LEU A 46 1.74 -8.63 1.36
CA LEU A 46 0.45 -8.97 0.77
C LEU A 46 0.68 -10.00 -0.33
N SER A 47 0.54 -11.27 0.04
CA SER A 47 0.59 -12.41 -0.89
C SER A 47 -0.43 -13.46 -0.46
N GLY A 48 -1.37 -13.80 -1.35
CA GLY A 48 -2.25 -14.96 -1.18
C GLY A 48 -1.57 -16.29 -1.52
N LYS A 49 -0.34 -16.24 -2.06
CA LYS A 49 0.37 -17.42 -2.59
C LYS A 49 1.56 -17.79 -1.70
N ARG A 50 1.85 -19.08 -1.62
CA ARG A 50 3.14 -19.57 -1.15
C ARG A 50 4.19 -19.22 -2.19
N VAL A 51 5.14 -18.38 -1.82
CA VAL A 51 6.22 -17.92 -2.71
C VAL A 51 7.56 -18.37 -2.16
N ASN A 52 8.49 -18.75 -3.04
CA ASN A 52 9.89 -18.94 -2.65
C ASN A 52 10.57 -17.57 -2.44
N ARG A 53 11.80 -17.57 -1.94
CA ARG A 53 12.53 -16.34 -1.55
C ARG A 53 12.72 -15.38 -2.72
N GLU A 54 12.92 -15.90 -3.93
CA GLU A 54 13.20 -15.14 -5.14
C GLU A 54 11.91 -14.50 -5.68
N ALA A 55 10.84 -15.28 -5.75
CA ALA A 55 9.50 -14.83 -6.14
C ALA A 55 8.95 -13.81 -5.14
N PHE A 56 9.23 -13.96 -3.85
CA PHE A 56 8.85 -13.00 -2.81
C PHE A 56 9.37 -11.59 -3.10
N LYS A 57 10.61 -11.48 -3.58
CA LYS A 57 11.23 -10.18 -3.87
C LYS A 57 10.63 -9.45 -5.08
N THR A 58 9.97 -10.19 -5.98
CA THR A 58 9.54 -9.66 -7.28
C THR A 58 8.03 -9.64 -7.46
N LEU A 59 7.29 -10.54 -6.83
CA LEU A 59 5.85 -10.73 -7.03
C LEU A 59 5.00 -10.23 -5.86
N SER A 60 5.56 -10.17 -4.64
CA SER A 60 4.81 -9.78 -3.45
C SER A 60 4.86 -8.26 -3.24
N LEU A 61 3.70 -7.67 -2.98
CA LEU A 61 3.64 -6.29 -2.52
C LEU A 61 4.01 -6.23 -1.05
N ILE A 62 4.99 -5.41 -0.71
CA ILE A 62 5.40 -5.13 0.66
C ILE A 62 4.92 -3.73 1.00
N VAL A 63 4.04 -3.63 1.99
CA VAL A 63 3.57 -2.35 2.53
C VAL A 63 4.44 -2.01 3.73
N LEU A 64 5.09 -0.85 3.68
CA LEU A 64 5.95 -0.37 4.76
C LEU A 64 5.23 0.75 5.51
N GLU A 65 5.21 0.66 6.84
CA GLU A 65 4.65 1.67 7.73
C GLU A 65 5.72 2.09 8.74
N LYS A 66 5.82 3.39 9.01
CA LYS A 66 6.68 3.92 10.06
C LYS A 66 5.90 3.84 11.39
N PRO A 67 6.35 3.06 12.38
CA PRO A 67 5.75 3.05 13.71
C PRO A 67 5.94 4.41 14.39
N VAL A 68 4.95 4.85 15.16
CA VAL A 68 4.98 6.12 15.90
C VAL A 68 4.83 5.83 17.38
N GLY A 69 5.90 6.04 18.16
CA GLY A 69 5.94 5.80 19.60
C GLY A 69 5.83 4.31 19.96
N SER A 70 5.27 4.00 21.13
CA SER A 70 5.10 2.63 21.65
C SER A 70 3.94 1.84 21.01
N ARG A 71 3.44 2.28 19.84
CA ARG A 71 2.28 1.65 19.21
C ARG A 71 2.59 0.19 18.87
N ASP A 72 1.71 -0.69 19.34
CA ASP A 72 1.67 -2.09 18.93
C ASP A 72 1.61 -2.20 17.40
N VAL A 73 2.41 -3.12 16.85
CA VAL A 73 2.45 -3.47 15.43
C VAL A 73 1.05 -3.81 14.90
N SER A 74 0.20 -4.41 15.73
CA SER A 74 -1.19 -4.74 15.37
C SER A 74 -2.05 -3.51 15.01
N LYS A 75 -1.67 -2.31 15.47
CA LYS A 75 -2.39 -1.04 15.24
C LYS A 75 -1.90 -0.30 14.00
N LEU A 76 -0.93 -0.83 13.26
CA LEU A 76 -0.44 -0.22 12.02
C LEU A 76 -1.41 -0.53 10.86
N GLY A 77 -1.67 0.47 10.01
CA GLY A 77 -2.72 0.40 8.99
C GLY A 77 -2.39 -0.52 7.81
N PHE A 78 -1.14 -0.52 7.33
CA PHE A 78 -0.67 -1.31 6.18
C PHE A 78 -1.60 -1.30 4.97
N ASN A 79 -2.35 -0.21 4.78
CA ASN A 79 -3.36 -0.09 3.75
C ASN A 79 -2.93 0.86 2.63
N ARG A 80 -1.73 1.42 2.69
CA ARG A 80 -1.23 2.35 1.68
C ARG A 80 0.11 1.93 1.13
N ALA A 81 0.28 2.02 -0.17
CA ALA A 81 1.55 1.72 -0.83
C ALA A 81 1.84 2.73 -1.93
N GLU A 82 3.13 2.97 -2.17
CA GLU A 82 3.59 3.87 -3.23
C GLU A 82 3.70 3.14 -4.57
N PHE A 83 3.11 3.71 -5.61
CA PHE A 83 3.19 3.18 -6.97
C PHE A 83 3.61 4.26 -7.95
N TRP A 84 4.40 3.85 -8.94
CA TRP A 84 4.59 4.63 -10.15
C TRP A 84 3.39 4.44 -11.07
N VAL A 85 2.84 5.54 -11.57
CA VAL A 85 1.70 5.55 -12.48
C VAL A 85 2.09 6.34 -13.73
N GLN A 86 1.88 5.71 -14.87
CA GLN A 86 1.97 6.34 -16.17
C GLN A 86 0.59 6.84 -16.58
N ILE A 87 0.53 8.13 -16.92
CA ILE A 87 -0.68 8.81 -17.38
C ILE A 87 -0.54 9.01 -18.89
N HIS A 88 -1.36 8.29 -19.66
CA HIS A 88 -1.32 8.22 -21.13
C HIS A 88 -2.42 9.06 -21.77
N ASP A 89 -2.28 9.32 -23.06
CA ASP A 89 -3.30 9.98 -23.89
C ASP A 89 -3.66 11.41 -23.42
N ILE A 90 -2.69 12.08 -22.80
CA ILE A 90 -2.82 13.49 -22.39
C ILE A 90 -2.63 14.38 -23.63
N PRO A 91 -3.55 15.33 -23.91
CA PRO A 91 -3.35 16.30 -24.98
C PRO A 91 -2.03 17.07 -24.81
N ILE A 92 -1.32 17.35 -25.90
CA ILE A 92 0.01 18.00 -25.86
C ILE A 92 -0.05 19.35 -25.11
N MET A 93 -1.12 20.13 -25.25
CA MET A 93 -1.28 21.39 -24.52
C MET A 93 -1.45 21.22 -23.00
N CYS A 94 -1.81 20.02 -22.55
CA CYS A 94 -1.96 19.62 -21.16
C CYS A 94 -0.68 18.96 -20.60
N MET A 95 0.36 18.75 -21.41
CA MET A 95 1.62 18.14 -20.97
C MET A 95 2.53 19.15 -20.26
N ASN A 96 2.15 19.52 -19.03
CA ASN A 96 2.95 20.38 -18.17
C ASN A 96 2.87 19.92 -16.70
N ARG A 97 3.84 20.36 -15.89
CA ARG A 97 3.97 19.93 -14.48
C ARG A 97 2.74 20.28 -13.62
N ARG A 98 2.04 21.39 -13.90
CA ARG A 98 0.84 21.78 -13.13
C ARG A 98 -0.30 20.82 -13.42
N MET A 99 -0.51 20.49 -14.68
CA MET A 99 -1.52 19.52 -15.10
C MET A 99 -1.17 18.10 -14.66
N ALA A 100 0.09 17.70 -14.75
CA ALA A 100 0.58 16.42 -14.23
C ALA A 100 0.23 16.24 -12.75
N ARG A 101 0.50 17.27 -11.93
CA ARG A 101 0.16 17.27 -10.51
C ARG A 101 -1.34 17.16 -10.29
N TRP A 102 -2.10 18.01 -10.98
CA TRP A 102 -3.56 18.03 -10.84
C TRP A 102 -4.18 16.68 -11.23
N LEU A 103 -3.74 16.06 -12.32
CA LEU A 103 -4.17 14.71 -12.73
C LEU A 103 -3.78 13.67 -11.69
N ALA A 104 -2.55 13.74 -11.15
CA ALA A 104 -2.08 12.81 -10.13
C ALA A 104 -2.89 12.91 -8.82
N GLU A 105 -3.27 14.13 -8.42
CA GLU A 105 -4.17 14.37 -7.28
C GLU A 105 -5.57 13.78 -7.52
N GLN A 106 -6.03 13.71 -8.78
CA GLN A 106 -7.27 12.99 -9.10
C GLN A 106 -7.12 11.48 -8.94
N ILE A 107 -5.90 10.94 -8.98
CA ILE A 107 -5.64 9.51 -8.77
C ILE A 107 -5.62 9.23 -7.27
N CYS A 108 -4.68 9.85 -6.54
CA CYS A 108 -4.40 9.64 -5.12
C CYS A 108 -3.49 10.76 -4.57
N VAL A 109 -2.97 10.58 -3.34
CA VAL A 109 -1.98 11.51 -2.76
C VAL A 109 -0.70 11.45 -3.58
N VAL A 110 -0.24 12.61 -4.06
CA VAL A 110 1.00 12.72 -4.86
C VAL A 110 2.21 12.66 -3.93
N VAL A 111 3.14 11.76 -4.23
CA VAL A 111 4.43 11.64 -3.51
C VAL A 111 5.50 12.39 -4.27
N GLU A 112 5.60 12.12 -5.57
CA GLU A 112 6.70 12.62 -6.40
C GLU A 112 6.23 12.86 -7.82
N ILE A 113 6.65 14.00 -8.36
CA ILE A 113 6.58 14.27 -9.79
C ILE A 113 8.02 14.53 -10.22
N PRO A 114 8.60 13.60 -11.01
CA PRO A 114 9.96 13.71 -11.50
C PRO A 114 10.23 15.12 -12.07
N SER A 115 11.34 15.72 -11.62
CA SER A 115 11.64 17.14 -11.82
C SER A 115 12.36 17.45 -13.12
N ASP A 116 12.83 16.44 -13.85
CA ASP A 116 13.65 16.69 -15.02
C ASP A 116 12.76 17.20 -16.15
N SER A 117 13.24 18.26 -16.82
CA SER A 117 12.48 19.09 -17.76
C SER A 117 11.88 18.35 -18.97
N ARG A 118 12.14 17.04 -19.11
CA ARG A 118 11.66 16.16 -20.18
C ARG A 118 10.66 15.10 -19.71
N GLU A 119 10.30 15.02 -18.43
CA GLU A 119 9.46 13.90 -17.91
C GLU A 119 7.95 14.18 -17.92
N CYS A 120 7.56 15.46 -17.97
CA CYS A 120 6.15 15.85 -18.20
C CYS A 120 5.80 15.99 -19.68
N TRP A 121 6.73 15.64 -20.58
CA TRP A 121 6.58 15.75 -22.03
C TRP A 121 7.05 14.45 -22.67
N GLY A 122 6.22 13.83 -23.51
CA GLY A 122 6.55 12.53 -24.10
C GLY A 122 5.31 11.69 -24.35
N LYS A 123 5.47 10.37 -24.46
CA LYS A 123 4.35 9.45 -24.70
C LYS A 123 3.38 9.38 -23.51
N PHE A 124 3.88 9.59 -22.30
CA PHE A 124 3.13 9.57 -21.05
C PHE A 124 3.84 10.42 -20.00
N ILE A 125 3.09 10.83 -18.98
CA ILE A 125 3.65 11.45 -17.78
C ILE A 125 3.75 10.39 -16.69
N ARG A 126 4.92 10.30 -16.03
CA ARG A 126 5.15 9.35 -14.94
C ARG A 126 5.10 10.07 -13.60
N VAL A 127 4.28 9.60 -12.67
CA VAL A 127 4.11 10.17 -11.33
C VAL A 127 4.18 9.09 -10.27
N LYS A 128 4.65 9.42 -9.07
CA LYS A 128 4.61 8.54 -7.91
C LYS A 128 3.47 8.97 -7.00
N VAL A 129 2.58 8.03 -6.68
CA VAL A 129 1.38 8.28 -5.85
C VAL A 129 1.30 7.28 -4.70
N HIS A 130 0.72 7.71 -3.59
CA HIS A 130 0.48 6.90 -2.41
C HIS A 130 -0.98 6.43 -2.42
N ILE A 131 -1.20 5.15 -2.74
CA ILE A 131 -2.51 4.57 -3.04
C ILE A 131 -2.99 3.75 -1.84
N ASP A 132 -4.26 3.92 -1.50
CA ASP A 132 -4.99 3.04 -0.58
C ASP A 132 -5.32 1.72 -1.30
N ILE A 133 -4.60 0.65 -0.96
CA ILE A 133 -4.67 -0.67 -1.61
C ILE A 133 -5.96 -1.42 -1.27
N SER A 134 -6.71 -0.97 -0.27
CA SER A 134 -8.03 -1.51 0.05
C SER A 134 -9.11 -1.03 -0.93
N LYS A 135 -8.81 0.00 -1.74
CA LYS A 135 -9.73 0.59 -2.73
C LYS A 135 -9.43 0.09 -4.14
N LEU A 136 -10.43 0.26 -5.02
CA LEU A 136 -10.31 -0.08 -6.43
C LEU A 136 -9.37 0.90 -7.14
N LEU A 137 -8.53 0.38 -8.02
CA LEU A 137 -7.64 1.19 -8.84
C LEU A 137 -8.40 1.91 -9.96
N LYS A 138 -8.15 3.21 -10.11
CA LYS A 138 -8.69 3.98 -11.24
C LYS A 138 -7.98 3.56 -12.52
N ARG A 139 -8.74 3.24 -13.57
CA ARG A 139 -8.19 2.81 -14.86
C ARG A 139 -8.10 3.96 -15.87
N TRP A 140 -9.00 4.94 -15.76
CA TRP A 140 -9.06 6.10 -16.63
C TRP A 140 -9.53 7.35 -15.87
N LEU A 141 -9.20 8.52 -16.41
CA LEU A 141 -9.75 9.81 -16.03
C LEU A 141 -10.49 10.42 -17.22
N ARG A 142 -11.57 11.16 -16.96
CA ARG A 142 -12.30 11.90 -17.99
C ARG A 142 -11.99 13.38 -17.80
N LEU A 143 -11.33 13.98 -18.78
CA LEU A 143 -10.93 15.38 -18.77
C LEU A 143 -11.79 16.16 -19.76
N LYS A 144 -12.55 17.13 -19.26
CA LYS A 144 -13.24 18.12 -20.10
C LYS A 144 -12.28 19.27 -20.41
N LEU A 145 -12.18 19.66 -21.67
CA LEU A 145 -11.20 20.64 -22.12
C LEU A 145 -11.90 21.83 -22.79
N GLY A 146 -11.73 23.03 -22.25
CA GLY A 146 -12.34 24.24 -22.79
C GLY A 146 -13.85 24.36 -22.52
N LYS A 147 -14.54 25.11 -23.39
CA LYS A 147 -15.98 25.40 -23.28
C LYS A 147 -16.87 24.44 -24.07
N GLU A 148 -16.28 23.68 -24.99
CA GLU A 148 -16.99 22.65 -25.76
C GLU A 148 -17.15 21.36 -24.93
N ASP A 149 -18.03 20.46 -25.35
CA ASP A 149 -18.29 19.17 -24.68
C ASP A 149 -17.26 18.08 -25.03
N ASP A 150 -16.06 18.49 -25.42
CA ASP A 150 -14.95 17.59 -25.73
C ASP A 150 -14.39 16.97 -24.44
N ILE A 151 -14.67 15.67 -24.28
CA ILE A 151 -14.18 14.85 -23.17
C ILE A 151 -13.05 13.95 -23.68
N VAL A 152 -11.85 14.17 -23.17
CA VAL A 152 -10.69 13.32 -23.41
C VAL A 152 -10.63 12.24 -22.33
N VAL A 153 -10.47 10.99 -22.74
CA VAL A 153 -10.26 9.87 -21.82
C VAL A 153 -8.76 9.63 -21.68
N ILE A 154 -8.25 9.80 -20.46
CA ILE A 154 -6.84 9.65 -20.10
C ILE A 154 -6.64 8.28 -19.46
N GLY A 155 -5.74 7.47 -20.03
CA GLY A 155 -5.46 6.13 -19.53
C GLY A 155 -4.45 6.11 -18.38
N LEU A 156 -4.67 5.24 -17.38
CA LEU A 156 -3.75 5.05 -16.25
C LEU A 156 -3.12 3.66 -16.30
N LYS A 157 -1.78 3.59 -16.20
CA LYS A 157 -1.04 2.33 -16.10
C LYS A 157 -0.15 2.34 -14.86
N TYR A 158 -0.39 1.39 -13.95
CA TYR A 158 0.38 1.21 -12.74
C TYR A 158 1.60 0.34 -13.03
N GLU A 159 2.77 0.76 -12.56
CA GLU A 159 4.01 -0.02 -12.67
C GLU A 159 4.23 -0.84 -11.40
N ARG A 160 4.80 -2.04 -11.57
CA ARG A 160 5.12 -2.98 -10.46
C ARG A 160 3.92 -3.28 -9.56
N LEU A 161 2.72 -3.29 -10.15
CA LEU A 161 1.53 -3.73 -9.46
C LEU A 161 1.61 -5.26 -9.27
N SER A 162 1.40 -5.72 -8.03
CA SER A 162 1.30 -7.16 -7.71
C SER A 162 0.01 -7.77 -8.26
N ASP A 163 -0.31 -9.00 -7.87
CA ASP A 163 -1.60 -9.62 -8.18
C ASP A 163 -2.75 -8.67 -7.82
N PHE A 164 -3.54 -8.28 -8.83
CA PHE A 164 -4.76 -7.51 -8.68
C PHE A 164 -5.85 -8.12 -9.57
N CYS A 165 -7.09 -7.87 -9.20
CA CYS A 165 -8.22 -8.43 -9.88
C CYS A 165 -8.60 -7.57 -11.10
N PHE A 166 -8.50 -8.14 -12.31
CA PHE A 166 -8.93 -7.45 -13.55
C PHE A 166 -10.45 -7.23 -13.63
N ALA A 167 -11.24 -7.99 -12.85
CA ALA A 167 -12.68 -7.80 -12.71
C ALA A 167 -12.96 -6.58 -11.82
N CYS A 168 -12.81 -6.72 -10.49
CA CYS A 168 -13.17 -5.65 -9.56
C CYS A 168 -12.15 -4.50 -9.46
N GLY A 169 -10.87 -4.72 -9.78
CA GLY A 169 -9.82 -3.70 -9.71
C GLY A 169 -9.12 -3.56 -8.34
N GLN A 170 -9.36 -4.49 -7.41
CA GLN A 170 -8.73 -4.51 -6.08
C GLN A 170 -7.41 -5.28 -6.10
N ILE A 171 -6.43 -4.84 -5.31
CA ILE A 171 -5.14 -5.51 -5.13
C ILE A 171 -5.30 -6.68 -4.14
N GLY A 172 -4.57 -7.76 -4.39
CA GLY A 172 -4.38 -8.86 -3.42
C GLY A 172 -4.99 -10.20 -3.84
N HIS A 173 -5.77 -10.24 -4.91
CA HIS A 173 -6.36 -11.48 -5.43
C HIS A 173 -6.46 -11.46 -6.96
N MET A 174 -6.54 -12.65 -7.56
CA MET A 174 -6.74 -12.81 -9.01
C MET A 174 -8.23 -12.90 -9.36
N VAL A 175 -8.60 -12.68 -10.62
CA VAL A 175 -10.01 -12.78 -11.09
C VAL A 175 -10.68 -14.10 -10.69
N LYS A 176 -9.93 -15.21 -10.69
CA LYS A 176 -10.42 -16.54 -10.29
C LYS A 176 -10.82 -16.61 -8.81
N GLU A 177 -10.22 -15.78 -7.98
CA GLU A 177 -10.40 -15.72 -6.53
C GLU A 177 -11.34 -14.56 -6.13
N CYS A 178 -11.79 -13.76 -7.11
CA CYS A 178 -12.70 -12.65 -6.86
C CYS A 178 -14.05 -13.17 -6.38
N LEU A 179 -14.62 -12.53 -5.37
CA LEU A 179 -15.96 -12.86 -4.86
C LEU A 179 -17.07 -11.97 -5.45
N ASP A 180 -16.68 -10.91 -6.14
CA ASP A 180 -17.60 -10.01 -6.85
C ASP A 180 -18.01 -10.63 -8.19
N GLU A 181 -19.18 -11.25 -8.23
CA GLU A 181 -19.75 -11.88 -9.42
C GLU A 181 -20.29 -10.87 -10.45
N GLU A 182 -20.61 -9.65 -10.04
CA GLU A 182 -21.03 -8.60 -10.97
C GLU A 182 -19.84 -8.07 -11.76
N ALA A 183 -18.70 -7.88 -11.10
CA ALA A 183 -17.47 -7.42 -11.74
C ALA A 183 -16.83 -8.45 -12.69
N LYS A 184 -17.18 -9.74 -12.56
CA LYS A 184 -16.70 -10.84 -13.42
C LYS A 184 -17.44 -10.95 -14.76
N LYS A 185 -18.61 -10.32 -14.88
CA LYS A 185 -19.41 -10.33 -16.12
C LYS A 185 -18.77 -9.48 -17.20
#